data_AF-A0A4U5MUI1-F1
#
_entry.id   AF-A0A4U5MUI1-F1
#
_cell.length_a   1.000
_cell.length_b   1.000
_cell.length_c   1.000
_cell.angle_alpha   90.00
_cell.angle_beta   90.00
_cell.angle_gamma   90.00
#
_symmetry.space_group_name_H-M   'P 1'
#
loop_
_entity.id
_entity.type
_entity.pdbx_description
1 polymer ?
#
loop_
_entity_poly.entity_id
_entity_poly.type
_entity_poly.pdbx_seq_one_letter_code
_entity_poly.pdbx_strand_id
1 'polypeptide(L)'
;MQFYRIANFDKLFIVSPGETDCELVVDLTAEMNNAKYNFSRSEKTMLTDFINNIRVLIAGNASLSIEAKIKAVVYQYSQLMMTGSFLKFRLREFSIGASFDFGTFGDLIDASDFGSRFPRRAPRRRAQPRPPLPCRATALLLPRSSRSSTAT
;
A
#
# COMPACT_ATOMS: atom_id res chain seq x y z
N MET A 1 3.58 -7.57 -17.06
CA MET A 1 4.63 -6.98 -16.19
C MET A 1 4.07 -6.21 -15.00
N GLN A 2 3.13 -5.28 -15.14
CA GLN A 2 2.67 -4.48 -13.98
C GLN A 2 2.07 -5.29 -12.81
N PHE A 3 1.29 -6.34 -13.08
CA PHE A 3 0.80 -7.22 -12.01
C PHE A 3 1.91 -7.95 -11.24
N TYR A 4 3.02 -8.31 -11.91
CA TYR A 4 4.19 -8.91 -11.27
C TYR A 4 4.86 -7.90 -10.33
N ARG A 5 5.07 -6.66 -10.80
CA ARG A 5 5.68 -5.60 -9.98
C ARG A 5 4.84 -5.25 -8.76
N ILE A 6 3.52 -5.10 -8.94
CA ILE A 6 2.58 -4.86 -7.83
C ILE A 6 2.66 -5.98 -6.79
N ALA A 7 2.81 -7.24 -7.23
CA ALA A 7 2.93 -8.38 -6.34
C ALA A 7 4.27 -8.44 -5.58
N ASN A 8 5.27 -7.65 -5.95
CA ASN A 8 6.59 -7.59 -5.32
C ASN A 8 6.87 -6.22 -4.67
N PHE A 9 5.87 -5.36 -4.47
CA PHE A 9 6.07 -4.07 -3.79
C PHE A 9 6.55 -4.22 -2.35
N ASP A 10 6.16 -5.29 -1.68
CA ASP A 10 6.57 -5.60 -0.32
C ASP A 10 8.09 -5.80 -0.21
N LYS A 11 8.68 -6.49 -1.19
CA LYS A 11 10.13 -6.78 -1.24
C LYS A 11 11.00 -5.51 -1.26
N LEU A 12 10.52 -4.42 -1.85
CA LEU A 12 11.21 -3.14 -1.86
C LEU A 12 11.40 -2.54 -0.45
N PHE A 13 10.58 -2.94 0.53
CA PHE A 13 10.60 -2.44 1.89
C PHE A 13 11.16 -3.44 2.91
N ILE A 14 11.76 -4.56 2.44
CA ILE A 14 12.44 -5.52 3.30
C ILE A 14 13.86 -5.02 3.55
N VAL A 15 14.32 -5.14 4.80
CA VAL A 15 15.70 -4.92 5.20
C VAL A 15 16.44 -6.26 5.07
N SER A 16 17.44 -6.31 4.21
CA SER A 16 18.26 -7.50 3.99
C SER A 16 19.19 -7.75 5.20
N PRO A 17 19.55 -9.01 5.49
CA PRO A 17 20.47 -9.31 6.59
C PRO A 17 21.80 -8.57 6.42
N GLY A 18 22.20 -7.78 7.43
CA GLY A 18 23.43 -6.98 7.40
C GLY A 18 23.24 -5.55 6.89
N GLU A 19 22.06 -5.20 6.36
CA GLU A 19 21.72 -3.84 5.96
C GLU A 19 21.00 -3.09 7.11
N THR A 20 21.13 -1.77 7.10
CA THR A 20 20.37 -0.88 8.00
C THR A 20 19.08 -0.38 7.38
N ASP A 21 18.99 -0.49 6.05
CA ASP A 21 17.94 0.11 5.24
C ASP A 21 17.24 -0.91 4.36
N CYS A 22 16.02 -0.58 3.93
CA CYS A 22 15.30 -1.44 3.00
C CYS A 22 15.87 -1.34 1.58
N GLU A 23 15.63 -2.38 0.78
CA GLU A 23 16.13 -2.49 -0.60
C GLU A 23 15.95 -1.19 -1.41
N LEU A 24 14.75 -0.59 -1.37
CA LEU A 24 14.48 0.66 -2.09
C LEU A 24 15.43 1.81 -1.71
N VAL A 25 15.74 1.96 -0.42
CA VAL A 25 16.61 3.05 0.05
C VAL A 25 18.06 2.76 -0.31
N VAL A 26 18.48 1.50 -0.20
CA VAL A 26 19.83 1.05 -0.61
C VAL A 26 20.03 1.33 -2.10
N ASP A 27 19.10 0.90 -2.95
CA ASP A 27 19.17 1.07 -4.40
C ASP A 27 19.17 2.55 -4.83
N LEU A 28 18.26 3.36 -4.27
CA LEU A 28 18.22 4.79 -4.56
C LEU A 28 19.51 5.50 -4.14
N THR A 29 20.11 5.08 -3.01
CA THR A 29 21.38 5.63 -2.53
C THR A 29 22.55 5.22 -3.44
N ALA A 30 22.56 3.97 -3.91
CA ALA A 30 23.55 3.48 -4.85
C ALA A 30 23.47 4.23 -6.18
N GLU A 31 22.27 4.35 -6.76
CA GLU A 31 22.04 5.03 -8.04
C GLU A 31 22.32 6.53 -7.97
N MET A 32 22.01 7.20 -6.85
CA MET A 32 22.39 8.61 -6.64
C MET A 32 23.92 8.82 -6.68
N ASN A 33 24.68 7.81 -6.25
CA ASN A 33 26.15 7.86 -6.25
C ASN A 33 26.78 7.27 -7.52
N ASN A 34 25.96 6.72 -8.42
CA ASN A 34 26.43 6.16 -9.67
C ASN A 34 26.97 7.27 -10.59
N ALA A 35 28.23 7.12 -11.00
CA ALA A 35 28.94 8.09 -11.82
C ALA A 35 28.25 8.36 -13.18
N LYS A 36 27.45 7.40 -13.68
CA LYS A 36 26.67 7.52 -14.93
C LYS A 36 25.82 8.80 -14.97
N TYR A 37 25.22 9.20 -13.85
CA TYR A 37 24.25 10.30 -13.82
C TYR A 37 24.88 11.68 -13.63
N ASN A 38 26.15 11.73 -13.22
CA ASN A 38 26.95 12.94 -13.00
C ASN A 38 26.19 14.07 -12.30
N PHE A 39 25.55 13.76 -11.17
CA PHE A 39 24.76 14.74 -10.42
C PHE A 39 25.63 15.85 -9.85
N SER A 40 25.16 17.10 -9.97
CA SER A 40 25.75 18.24 -9.29
C SER A 40 25.58 18.12 -7.77
N ARG A 41 26.33 18.92 -7.01
CA ARG A 41 26.21 18.94 -5.55
C ARG A 41 24.78 19.28 -5.09
N SER A 42 24.13 20.27 -5.71
CA SER A 42 22.77 20.67 -5.34
C SER A 42 21.76 19.58 -5.68
N GLU A 43 21.96 18.88 -6.79
CA GLU A 43 21.12 17.74 -7.19
C GLU A 43 21.23 16.59 -6.20
N LYS A 44 22.47 16.27 -5.78
CA LYS A 44 22.71 15.27 -4.73
C LYS A 44 22.07 15.65 -3.40
N THR A 45 22.08 16.93 -3.02
CA THR A 45 21.38 17.40 -1.81
C THR A 45 19.87 17.14 -1.92
N MET A 46 19.22 17.54 -3.01
CA MET A 46 17.79 17.28 -3.22
C MET A 46 17.45 15.78 -3.20
N LEU A 47 18.28 14.95 -3.83
CA LEU A 47 18.11 13.50 -3.83
C LEU A 47 18.34 12.89 -2.45
N THR A 48 19.32 13.38 -1.69
CA THR A 48 19.59 12.94 -0.33
C THR A 48 18.40 13.25 0.58
N ASP A 49 17.83 14.45 0.48
CA ASP A 49 16.64 14.84 1.24
C ASP A 49 15.43 13.96 0.88
N PHE A 50 15.23 13.71 -0.42
CA PHE A 50 14.19 12.81 -0.92
C PHE A 50 14.34 11.39 -0.36
N ILE A 51 15.54 10.81 -0.43
CA ILE A 51 15.83 9.45 0.07
C ILE A 51 15.65 9.38 1.59
N ASN A 52 16.12 10.39 2.33
CA ASN A 52 15.96 10.44 3.78
C ASN A 52 14.49 10.54 4.20
N ASN A 53 13.67 11.30 3.46
CA ASN A 53 12.22 11.34 3.71
C ASN A 53 11.58 9.97 3.50
N ILE A 54 11.99 9.21 2.46
CA ILE A 54 11.52 7.83 2.26
C ILE A 54 11.96 6.94 3.42
N ARG A 55 13.26 6.96 3.77
CA ARG A 55 13.84 6.16 4.85
C ARG A 55 13.08 6.35 6.17
N VAL A 56 12.95 7.59 6.62
CA VAL A 56 12.45 7.92 7.96
C VAL A 56 10.93 7.86 8.04
N LEU A 57 10.21 8.47 7.08
CA LEU A 57 8.77 8.67 7.19
C LEU A 57 7.95 7.50 6.65
N ILE A 58 8.54 6.71 5.73
CA ILE A 58 7.82 5.69 4.97
C ILE A 58 8.35 4.30 5.28
N ALA A 59 9.62 4.03 4.99
CA ALA A 59 10.21 2.71 5.14
C ALA A 59 10.22 2.28 6.61
N GLY A 60 10.73 3.14 7.50
CA GLY A 60 10.78 2.90 8.95
C GLY A 60 9.42 2.87 9.65
N ASN A 61 8.33 3.26 8.98
CA ASN A 61 7.00 3.26 9.59
C ASN A 61 6.32 1.88 9.45
N ALA A 62 6.40 1.07 10.51
CA ALA A 62 5.80 -0.27 10.55
C ALA A 62 4.25 -0.26 10.54
N SER A 63 3.61 0.88 10.84
CA SER A 63 2.14 0.99 10.86
C SER A 63 1.53 1.18 9.47
N LEU A 64 2.35 1.54 8.47
CA LEU A 64 1.89 1.72 7.09
C LEU A 64 1.82 0.38 6.37
N SER A 65 0.67 0.11 5.74
CA SER A 65 0.57 -0.97 4.76
C SER A 65 1.48 -0.71 3.56
N ILE A 66 1.85 -1.77 2.84
CA ILE A 66 2.70 -1.65 1.63
C ILE A 66 2.05 -0.71 0.59
N GLU A 67 0.73 -0.79 0.41
CA GLU A 67 0.02 0.11 -0.49
C GLU A 67 0.13 1.58 -0.06
N ALA A 68 0.03 1.85 1.25
CA ALA A 68 0.21 3.19 1.79
C ALA A 68 1.66 3.68 1.63
N LYS A 69 2.65 2.79 1.83
CA LYS A 69 4.07 3.12 1.60
C LYS A 69 4.34 3.51 0.16
N ILE A 70 3.84 2.73 -0.82
CA ILE A 70 4.00 3.03 -2.25
C ILE A 70 3.35 4.37 -2.61
N LYS A 71 2.11 4.63 -2.15
CA LYS A 71 1.45 5.93 -2.37
C LYS A 71 2.25 7.09 -1.77
N ALA A 72 2.82 6.90 -0.59
CA ALA A 72 3.66 7.91 0.06
C ALA A 72 4.95 8.17 -0.74
N VAL A 73 5.59 7.13 -1.28
CA VAL A 73 6.78 7.28 -2.15
C VAL A 73 6.43 8.08 -3.42
N VAL A 74 5.33 7.74 -4.09
CA VAL A 74 4.86 8.46 -5.29
C VAL A 74 4.49 9.91 -4.96
N TYR A 75 3.94 10.15 -3.77
CA TYR A 75 3.67 11.51 -3.30
C TYR A 75 4.96 12.30 -3.08
N GLN A 76 5.96 11.74 -2.39
CA GLN A 76 7.27 12.38 -2.20
C GLN A 76 7.95 12.69 -3.54
N TYR A 77 7.85 11.77 -4.50
CA TYR A 77 8.34 12.01 -5.86
C TYR A 77 7.64 13.21 -6.51
N SER A 78 6.31 13.28 -6.37
CA SER A 78 5.52 14.38 -6.93
C SER A 78 5.91 15.73 -6.29
N GLN A 79 6.19 15.77 -4.99
CA GLN A 79 6.71 16.96 -4.30
C GLN A 79 8.08 17.37 -4.84
N LEU A 80 9.00 16.41 -5.04
CA LEU A 80 10.30 16.68 -5.65
C LEU A 80 10.16 17.23 -7.08
N MET A 81 9.18 16.77 -7.86
CA MET A 81 8.95 17.26 -9.23
C MET A 81 8.45 18.71 -9.28
N MET A 82 7.87 19.24 -8.21
CA MET A 82 7.46 20.66 -8.15
C MET A 82 8.65 21.62 -8.06
N THR A 83 9.78 21.18 -7.49
CA THR A 83 10.96 22.02 -7.26
C THR A 83 12.18 21.60 -8.10
N GLY A 84 12.27 20.33 -8.47
CA GLY A 84 13.41 19.70 -9.14
C GLY A 84 13.01 18.88 -10.37
N SER A 85 12.12 19.40 -11.23
CA SER A 85 11.60 18.69 -12.42
C SER A 85 12.69 18.21 -13.39
N PHE A 86 13.86 18.83 -13.40
CA PHE A 86 15.02 18.40 -14.19
C PHE A 86 15.59 17.02 -13.76
N LEU A 87 15.24 16.53 -12.57
CA LEU A 87 15.60 15.18 -12.10
C LEU A 87 14.65 14.10 -12.62
N LYS A 88 13.51 14.47 -13.22
CA LYS A 88 12.43 13.54 -13.55
C LYS A 88 12.89 12.30 -14.31
N PHE A 89 13.62 12.50 -15.41
CA PHE A 89 14.05 11.41 -16.28
C PHE A 89 15.13 10.55 -15.62
N ARG A 90 16.16 11.19 -15.05
CA ARG A 90 17.26 10.48 -14.37
C ARG A 90 16.76 9.65 -13.19
N LEU A 91 15.89 10.20 -12.35
CA LEU A 91 15.35 9.45 -11.21
C LEU A 91 14.50 8.25 -11.66
N ARG A 92 13.71 8.41 -12.74
CA ARG A 92 12.91 7.30 -13.28
C ARG A 92 13.77 6.17 -13.85
N GLU A 93 15.01 6.43 -14.23
CA GLU A 93 15.96 5.42 -14.70
C GLU A 93 16.65 4.64 -13.58
N PHE A 94 16.52 5.08 -12.32
CA PHE A 94 17.18 4.41 -11.20
C PHE A 94 16.73 2.96 -11.13
N SER A 95 17.70 2.05 -11.24
CA SER A 95 17.43 0.62 -11.11
C SER A 95 17.11 0.31 -9.64
N ILE A 96 16.01 -0.40 -9.42
CA ILE A 96 15.55 -0.80 -8.08
C ILE A 96 15.10 -2.26 -8.08
N GLY A 97 15.24 -2.94 -6.94
CA GLY A 97 14.88 -4.35 -6.78
C GLY A 97 15.60 -5.24 -7.79
N ALA A 98 16.88 -4.95 -8.07
CA ALA A 98 17.69 -5.72 -9.01
C ALA A 98 17.80 -7.20 -8.59
N SER A 99 17.77 -7.46 -7.27
CA SER A 99 17.77 -8.80 -6.69
C SER A 99 16.53 -9.66 -7.02
N PHE A 100 15.43 -9.04 -7.49
CA PHE A 100 14.19 -9.74 -7.86
C PHE A 100 13.57 -9.21 -9.16
N ASP A 101 14.39 -8.64 -10.04
CA ASP A 101 14.01 -8.14 -11.37
C ASP A 101 12.79 -7.20 -11.36
N PHE A 102 12.74 -6.28 -10.38
CA PHE A 102 11.62 -5.34 -10.31
C PHE A 102 11.62 -4.35 -11.48
N GLY A 103 12.78 -3.75 -11.76
CA GLY A 103 13.00 -2.82 -12.87
C GLY A 103 13.53 -1.47 -12.39
N THR A 104 12.83 -0.41 -12.73
CA THR A 104 13.25 0.97 -12.43
C THR A 104 12.30 1.69 -11.48
N PHE A 105 12.72 2.83 -10.93
CA PHE A 105 11.84 3.70 -10.16
C PHE A 105 10.68 4.24 -11.02
N GLY A 106 10.89 4.43 -12.32
CA GLY A 106 9.81 4.73 -13.26
C GLY A 106 8.76 3.64 -13.31
N ASP A 107 9.18 2.38 -13.28
CA ASP A 107 8.29 1.23 -13.25
C ASP A 107 7.47 1.14 -11.94
N LEU A 108 8.03 1.57 -10.81
CA LEU A 108 7.28 1.67 -9.55
C LEU A 108 6.13 2.66 -9.67
N ILE A 109 6.40 3.84 -10.24
CA ILE A 109 5.38 4.88 -10.46
C ILE A 109 4.28 4.36 -11.38
N ASP A 110 4.66 3.72 -12.49
CA ASP A 110 3.71 3.22 -13.49
C ASP A 110 2.89 2.05 -12.94
N ALA A 111 3.51 1.17 -12.15
CA ALA A 111 2.83 0.08 -11.45
C ALA A 111 1.84 0.61 -10.41
N SER A 112 2.21 1.67 -9.67
CA SER A 112 1.34 2.32 -8.70
C SER A 112 0.12 2.96 -9.38
N ASP A 113 0.32 3.71 -10.46
CA ASP A 113 -0.77 4.32 -11.24
C ASP A 113 -1.69 3.22 -11.82
N PHE A 114 -1.11 2.17 -12.41
CA PHE A 114 -1.87 1.03 -12.90
C PHE A 114 -2.72 0.36 -11.81
N GLY A 115 -2.13 0.09 -10.65
CA GLY A 115 -2.83 -0.52 -9.50
C GLY A 115 -3.98 0.34 -8.99
N SER A 116 -3.84 1.66 -9.03
CA SER A 116 -4.91 2.60 -8.64
C SER A 116 -6.10 2.59 -9.60
N ARG A 117 -5.85 2.39 -10.90
CA ARG A 117 -6.87 2.35 -11.96
C ARG A 117 -7.54 0.99 -12.09
N PHE A 118 -6.81 -0.08 -11.78
CA PHE A 118 -7.27 -1.45 -11.84
C PHE A 118 -7.14 -2.14 -10.48
N PRO A 119 -7.87 -1.66 -9.44
CA PRO A 119 -7.84 -2.30 -8.14
C PRO A 119 -8.29 -3.75 -8.29
N ARG A 120 -7.56 -4.70 -7.68
CA ARG A 120 -7.99 -6.10 -7.61
C ARG A 120 -9.40 -6.10 -7.02
N ARG A 121 -10.40 -6.46 -7.83
CA ARG A 121 -11.77 -6.65 -7.34
C ARG A 121 -11.69 -7.61 -6.17
N ALA A 122 -12.12 -7.19 -4.99
CA ALA A 122 -12.32 -8.10 -3.87
C ALA A 122 -13.14 -9.29 -4.38
N PRO A 123 -12.83 -10.54 -3.97
CA PRO A 123 -13.68 -11.66 -4.32
C PRO A 123 -15.11 -11.28 -3.92
N ARG A 124 -16.05 -11.36 -4.87
CA ARG A 124 -17.48 -11.12 -4.60
C ARG A 124 -17.82 -11.91 -3.33
N ARG A 125 -18.15 -11.22 -2.23
CA ARG A 125 -18.74 -11.87 -1.05
C ARG A 125 -19.85 -12.75 -1.61
N ARG A 126 -19.71 -14.08 -1.50
CA ARG A 126 -20.83 -14.98 -1.76
C ARG A 126 -21.97 -14.43 -0.92
N ALA A 127 -23.09 -14.11 -1.56
CA ALA A 127 -24.28 -13.67 -0.85
C ALA A 127 -24.53 -14.70 0.26
N GLN A 128 -24.43 -14.27 1.52
CA GLN A 128 -24.87 -15.12 2.62
C GLN A 128 -26.34 -15.47 2.34
N PRO A 129 -26.74 -16.75 2.42
CA PRO A 129 -28.15 -17.10 2.34
C PRO A 129 -28.90 -16.24 3.35
N ARG A 130 -29.97 -15.57 2.91
CA ARG A 130 -30.84 -14.81 3.82
C ARG A 130 -31.22 -15.73 4.99
N PRO A 131 -31.14 -15.28 6.26
CA PRO A 131 -31.63 -16.08 7.36
C PRO A 131 -33.11 -16.40 7.11
N PRO A 132 -33.56 -17.64 7.37
CA PRO A 132 -34.95 -18.01 7.20
C PRO A 132 -35.83 -17.13 8.10
N LEU A 133 -36.94 -16.64 7.53
CA LEU A 133 -37.96 -15.89 8.26
C LEU A 133 -38.44 -16.71 9.47
N PRO A 134 -38.59 -16.12 10.66
CA PRO A 134 -39.13 -16.84 11.79
C PRO A 134 -40.57 -17.29 11.49
N CYS A 135 -40.81 -18.60 11.54
CA CYS A 135 -42.15 -19.16 11.49
C CYS A 135 -42.96 -18.56 12.64
N ARG A 136 -44.09 -17.92 12.30
CA ARG A 136 -45.09 -17.45 13.28
C ARG A 136 -45.48 -18.62 14.17
N ALA A 137 -45.15 -18.54 15.45
CA ALA A 137 -45.68 -19.43 16.46
C ALA A 137 -47.19 -19.18 16.59
N THR A 138 -47.99 -20.17 16.21
CA THR A 138 -49.43 -20.21 16.46
C THR A 138 -49.63 -20.18 17.98
N ALA A 139 -50.25 -19.10 18.47
CA ALA A 139 -50.59 -18.95 19.88
C ALA A 139 -51.52 -20.09 20.31
N LEU A 140 -51.06 -20.91 21.26
CA LEU A 140 -51.89 -21.85 22.01
C LEU A 140 -52.98 -21.07 22.75
N LEU A 141 -54.23 -21.27 22.32
CA LEU A 141 -55.43 -20.84 23.02
C LEU A 141 -55.52 -21.56 24.38
N LEU A 142 -55.19 -20.85 25.46
CA LEU A 142 -55.59 -21.22 26.82
C LEU A 142 -57.05 -20.82 27.02
N PRO A 143 -57.96 -21.75 27.41
CA PRO A 143 -59.32 -21.37 27.74
C PRO A 143 -59.39 -20.61 29.08
N ARG A 144 -60.25 -19.60 29.07
CA ARG A 144 -60.54 -18.64 30.14
C ARG A 144 -61.11 -19.29 31.40
N SER A 145 -60.68 -18.73 32.52
CA SER A 145 -61.25 -18.80 33.87
C SER A 145 -62.79 -18.72 33.90
N SER A 146 -63.42 -19.61 34.67
CA SER A 146 -64.74 -19.38 35.28
C SER A 146 -64.56 -19.04 36.77
N ARG A 147 -65.13 -17.89 37.15
CA ARG A 147 -65.29 -17.40 38.53
C ARG A 147 -66.33 -18.25 39.27
N SER A 148 -66.19 -18.38 40.59
CA SER A 148 -67.20 -17.85 41.52
C SER A 148 -66.64 -17.79 42.94
N SER A 149 -66.99 -16.72 43.66
CA SER A 149 -66.59 -16.40 45.03
C SER A 149 -67.87 -16.16 45.85
N THR A 150 -67.80 -16.45 47.16
CA THR A 150 -68.72 -16.08 48.27
C THR A 150 -70.08 -16.78 48.33
N ALA A 151 -70.70 -17.08 49.47
CA ALA A 151 -70.37 -17.02 50.91
C ALA A 151 -71.39 -17.89 51.68
N THR A 152 -71.13 -18.11 52.97
CA THR A 152 -72.02 -18.57 54.06
C THR A 152 -73.49 -18.21 53.94
#